data_AF-A0A554V2X6-F1
#
_entry.id   AF-A0A554V2X6-F1
#
_cell.length_a   1.000
_cell.length_b   1.000
_cell.length_c   1.000
_cell.angle_alpha   90.00
_cell.angle_beta   90.00
_cell.angle_gamma   90.00
#
_symmetry.space_group_name_H-M   'P 1'
#
loop_
_entity.id
_entity.type
_entity.pdbx_description
1 polymer ?
#
loop_
_entity_poly.entity_id
_entity_poly.type
_entity_poly.pdbx_seq_one_letter_code
_entity_poly.pdbx_strand_id
1 'polypeptide(L)'
;LHAVCSAQGVIESMDISPASVHDINYLKDIKHQLKDCLLLGDRRYLSAEYQLNLFESHNIRLKTPMRKNQINYKEQPYIFKKSRKR
;
A
#
# COMPACT_ATOMS: atom_id res chain seq x y z
N LEU A 1 -9.61 -10.35 -3.04
CA LEU A 1 -8.25 -10.83 -3.34
C LEU A 1 -7.28 -9.74 -2.93
N HIS A 2 -6.38 -10.05 -2.02
CA HIS A 2 -5.27 -9.21 -1.63
C HIS A 2 -3.97 -9.95 -1.93
N ALA A 3 -2.98 -9.25 -2.46
CA ALA A 3 -1.67 -9.83 -2.70
C ALA A 3 -0.60 -8.78 -2.37
N VAL A 4 0.46 -9.23 -1.71
CA VAL A 4 1.67 -8.44 -1.50
C VAL A 4 2.75 -8.99 -2.39
N CYS A 5 3.36 -8.11 -3.18
CA CYS A 5 4.47 -8.46 -4.05
C CYS A 5 5.71 -7.65 -3.69
N SER A 6 6.88 -8.28 -3.79
CA SER A 6 8.15 -7.59 -3.72
C SER A 6 8.35 -6.65 -4.92
N ALA A 7 9.31 -5.74 -4.81
CA ALA A 7 9.62 -4.79 -5.88
C ALA A 7 10.05 -5.46 -7.20
N GLN A 8 10.52 -6.71 -7.12
CA GLN A 8 10.94 -7.57 -8.22
C GLN A 8 9.77 -8.35 -8.86
N GLY A 9 8.57 -8.29 -8.27
CA GLY A 9 7.37 -8.97 -8.76
C GLY A 9 7.19 -10.40 -8.26
N VAL A 10 7.88 -10.79 -7.19
CA VAL A 10 7.63 -12.06 -6.49
C VAL A 10 6.44 -11.87 -5.56
N ILE A 11 5.47 -12.79 -5.58
CA ILE A 11 4.32 -12.78 -4.66
C ILE A 11 4.80 -13.32 -3.32
N GLU A 12 4.75 -12.48 -2.28
CA GLU A 12 5.16 -12.84 -0.91
C GLU A 12 3.98 -13.37 -0.10
N SER A 13 2.79 -12.81 -0.32
CA SER A 13 1.55 -13.29 0.29
C SER A 13 0.36 -13.06 -0.63
N MET A 14 -0.64 -13.93 -0.55
CA MET A 14 -1.88 -13.83 -1.29
C MET A 14 -3.02 -14.41 -0.46
N ASP A 15 -4.05 -13.60 -0.24
CA ASP A 15 -5.23 -13.98 0.54
C ASP A 15 -6.53 -13.60 -0.18
N ILE A 16 -7.56 -14.43 0.01
CA ILE A 16 -8.89 -14.19 -0.53
C ILE A 16 -9.83 -13.95 0.66
N SER A 17 -10.27 -12.71 0.80
CA SER A 17 -11.30 -12.29 1.74
C SER A 17 -12.65 -12.10 1.02
N PRO A 18 -13.78 -12.27 1.74
CA PRO A 18 -15.09 -11.85 1.25
C PRO A 18 -15.11 -10.36 0.90
N ALA A 19 -15.92 -9.97 -0.08
CA ALA A 19 -16.04 -8.56 -0.51
C ALA A 19 -16.55 -7.60 0.58
N SER A 20 -17.18 -8.13 1.64
CA SER A 20 -17.64 -7.37 2.80
C SER A 20 -16.52 -7.05 3.80
N VAL A 21 -15.36 -7.69 3.69
CA VAL A 21 -14.23 -7.46 4.60
C VAL A 21 -13.38 -6.32 4.07
N HIS A 22 -13.12 -5.33 4.92
CA HIS A 22 -12.29 -4.19 4.57
C HIS A 22 -10.81 -4.54 4.48
N ASP A 23 -10.14 -4.00 3.46
CA ASP A 23 -8.69 -4.12 3.22
C ASP A 23 -7.85 -3.76 4.45
N ILE A 24 -8.35 -2.91 5.36
CA ILE A 24 -7.67 -2.51 6.60
C ILE A 24 -7.31 -3.71 7.47
N ASN A 25 -8.18 -4.71 7.55
CA ASN A 25 -7.91 -5.90 8.35
C ASN A 25 -6.75 -6.69 7.76
N TYR A 26 -6.74 -6.86 6.43
CA TYR A 26 -5.61 -7.45 5.73
C TYR A 26 -4.30 -6.68 5.96
N LEU A 27 -4.33 -5.34 5.90
CA LEU A 27 -3.16 -4.51 6.14
C LEU A 27 -2.58 -4.66 7.56
N LYS A 28 -3.41 -4.97 8.57
CA LYS A 28 -2.93 -5.28 9.93
C LYS A 28 -2.17 -6.59 9.95
N ASP A 29 -2.73 -7.62 9.33
CA ASP A 29 -2.16 -8.97 9.38
C ASP A 29 -0.79 -9.00 8.70
N ILE A 30 -0.66 -8.39 7.52
CA ILE A 30 0.62 -8.30 6.80
C ILE A 30 1.66 -7.43 7.52
N LYS A 31 1.23 -6.44 8.32
CA LYS A 31 2.16 -5.57 9.06
C LYS A 31 2.99 -6.38 10.05
N HIS A 32 2.38 -7.38 10.68
CA HIS A 32 3.08 -8.27 11.60
C HIS A 32 4.07 -9.19 10.87
N GLN A 33 3.73 -9.60 9.64
CA GLN A 33 4.59 -10.45 8.81
C GLN A 33 5.77 -9.67 8.19
N LEU A 34 5.59 -8.38 7.92
CA LEU A 34 6.52 -7.56 7.14
C LEU A 34 7.06 -6.36 7.94
N LYS A 35 7.70 -6.65 9.08
CA LYS A 35 8.07 -5.65 10.11
C LYS A 35 9.13 -4.62 9.67
N ASP A 36 9.97 -4.92 8.67
CA ASP A 36 11.09 -4.07 8.23
C ASP A 36 11.05 -3.77 6.72
N CYS A 37 9.87 -3.48 6.18
CA CYS A 37 9.71 -3.16 4.77
C CYS A 37 9.00 -1.82 4.54
N LEU A 38 9.17 -1.28 3.34
CA LEU A 38 8.39 -0.16 2.87
C LEU A 38 7.15 -0.67 2.14
N LEU A 39 5.98 -0.48 2.73
CA LEU A 39 4.71 -0.80 2.07
C LEU A 39 4.34 0.29 1.05
N LEU A 40 4.15 -0.13 -0.20
CA LEU A 40 3.68 0.74 -1.28
C LEU A 40 2.19 0.54 -1.49
N GLY A 41 1.43 1.61 -1.29
CA GLY A 41 -0.01 1.63 -1.42
C GLY A 41 -0.49 1.92 -2.82
N ASP A 42 -1.69 1.46 -3.10
CA ASP A 42 -2.42 1.87 -4.30
C ASP A 42 -2.89 3.32 -4.23
N ARG A 43 -3.10 3.94 -5.40
CA ARG A 43 -3.57 5.34 -5.51
C ARG A 43 -4.95 5.59 -4.89
N ARG A 44 -5.68 4.53 -4.48
CA ARG A 44 -6.92 4.65 -3.71
C ARG A 44 -6.64 5.13 -2.28
N TYR A 45 -5.48 4.79 -1.72
CA TYR A 45 -5.01 5.22 -0.40
C TYR A 45 -4.32 6.59 -0.42
N LEU A 46 -4.63 7.43 -1.41
CA LEU A 46 -4.01 8.74 -1.56
C LEU A 46 -4.64 9.80 -0.64
N SER A 47 -5.86 9.57 -0.17
CA SER A 47 -6.55 10.51 0.74
C SER A 47 -5.75 10.65 2.04
N ALA A 48 -5.50 11.90 2.44
CA ALA A 48 -4.79 12.22 3.67
C ALA A 48 -5.53 11.69 4.90
N GLU A 49 -6.87 11.79 4.92
CA GLU A 49 -7.71 11.25 6.00
C GLU A 49 -7.54 9.74 6.14
N TYR A 50 -7.54 9.01 5.02
CA TYR A 50 -7.31 7.57 5.04
C TYR A 50 -5.90 7.21 5.53
N GLN A 51 -4.87 7.95 5.09
CA GLN A 51 -3.49 7.70 5.54
C GLN A 51 -3.31 8.01 7.03
N LEU A 52 -3.90 9.11 7.51
CA LEU A 52 -3.91 9.48 8.93
C LEU A 52 -4.64 8.43 9.74
N ASN A 53 -5.83 8.00 9.33
CA ASN A 53 -6.57 6.95 10.02
C ASN A 53 -5.80 5.63 10.10
N LEU A 54 -5.17 5.20 9.00
CA LEU A 54 -4.32 4.00 8.97
C LEU A 54 -3.14 4.12 9.96
N PHE A 55 -2.55 5.31 10.09
CA PHE A 55 -1.46 5.54 11.02
C PHE A 55 -1.93 5.63 12.47
N GLU A 56 -2.97 6.40 12.77
CA GLU A 56 -3.44 6.60 14.15
C GLU A 56 -4.12 5.35 14.71
N SER A 57 -4.99 4.70 13.94
CA SER A 57 -5.76 3.55 14.43
C SER A 57 -4.95 2.27 14.44
N HIS A 58 -4.01 2.11 13.50
CA HIS A 58 -3.36 0.83 13.22
C HIS A 58 -1.84 0.90 13.13
N ASN A 59 -1.26 2.10 13.26
CA ASN A 59 0.17 2.36 13.13
C ASN A 59 0.75 1.77 11.83
N ILE A 60 -0.01 1.87 10.74
CA ILE A 60 0.38 1.42 9.40
C ILE A 60 0.88 2.64 8.63
N ARG A 61 2.12 2.57 8.12
CA ARG A 61 2.69 3.58 7.23
C ARG A 61 2.72 3.05 5.81
N LEU A 62 1.87 3.63 4.96
CA LEU A 62 1.73 3.24 3.55
C LEU A 62 2.21 4.38 2.66
N LYS A 63 3.22 4.14 1.81
CA LYS A 63 3.65 5.14 0.82
C LYS A 63 2.83 4.98 -0.46
N THR A 64 2.04 5.99 -0.76
CA THR A 64 1.19 6.01 -1.96
C THR A 64 1.76 6.98 -3.01
N PRO A 65 1.92 6.56 -4.28
CA PRO A 65 2.38 7.47 -5.33
C PRO A 65 1.35 8.57 -5.61
N MET A 66 1.83 9.81 -5.74
CA MET A 66 1.00 10.95 -6.09
C MET A 66 0.42 10.84 -7.51
N ARG A 67 -0.70 11.52 -7.74
CA ARG A 67 -1.23 11.74 -9.09
C ARG A 67 -0.53 12.95 -9.70
N LYS A 68 -0.26 12.89 -11.01
CA LYS A 68 0.47 13.94 -11.75
C LYS A 68 -0.21 15.31 -11.69
N ASN A 69 -1.54 15.34 -11.52
CA ASN A 69 -2.35 16.56 -11.46
C ASN A 69 -2.54 17.11 -10.03
N GLN A 70 -1.88 16.55 -9.01
CA GLN A 70 -1.92 17.11 -7.67
C GLN A 70 -0.98 18.31 -7.54
N ILE A 71 -1.41 19.30 -6.74
CA ILE A 71 -0.57 20.43 -6.34
C ILE A 71 0.66 19.88 -5.61
N ASN A 72 1.84 20.44 -5.92
CA ASN A 72 3.13 19.99 -5.40
C ASN A 72 3.46 18.51 -5.70
N TYR A 73 3.08 18.03 -6.89
CA TYR A 73 3.41 16.69 -7.35
C TYR A 73 4.91 16.39 -7.21
N LYS A 74 5.20 15.26 -6.55
CA LYS A 74 6.55 14.69 -6.47
C LYS A 74 6.58 13.38 -7.24
N GLU A 75 7.53 13.31 -8.16
CA GLU A 75 7.83 12.10 -8.91
C GLU A 75 8.21 10.96 -7.95
N GLN A 76 7.61 9.79 -8.11
CA GLN A 76 8.04 8.60 -7.38
C GLN A 76 9.42 8.13 -7.91
N PRO A 77 10.34 7.65 -7.06
CA PRO A 77 11.62 7.10 -7.52
C PRO A 77 11.45 6.02 -8.60
N TYR A 78 12.36 6.01 -9.58
CA TYR A 78 12.29 5.10 -10.75
C TYR A 78 12.21 3.61 -10.37
N ILE A 79 12.89 3.23 -9.29
CA ILE A 79 12.90 1.86 -8.74
C ILE A 79 11.46 1.38 -8.47
N PHE A 80 10.62 2.23 -7.85
CA PHE A 80 9.23 1.87 -7.52
C PHE A 80 8.27 2.02 -8.70
N LYS A 81 8.61 2.84 -9.72
CA LYS A 81 7.81 2.96 -10.95
C LYS A 81 7.74 1.63 -11.71
N LYS A 82 8.82 0.83 -11.69
CA LYS A 82 8.89 -0.49 -12.35
C LYS A 82 8.17 -1.61 -11.58
N SER A 83 8.05 -1.47 -10.27
CA SER A 83 7.45 -2.48 -9.39
C SER A 83 5.93 -2.58 -9.55
N ARG A 84 5.27 -1.50 -10.00
CA ARG A 84 3.85 -1.55 -10.40
C ARG A 84 3.73 -2.19 -11.78
N LYS A 85 3.56 -3.52 -11.82
CA LYS A 85 2.99 -4.17 -13.00
C LYS A 85 1.47 -4.03 -12.95
N ARG A 86 0.89 -3.67 -14.08
CA ARG A 86 -0.54 -3.48 -14.27
C ARG A 86 -1.10 -4.68 -15.02
#